data_AF-A0A520IK75-F1
#
_entry.id   AF-A0A520IK75-F1
#
_cell.length_a   1.000
_cell.length_b   1.000
_cell.length_c   1.000
_cell.angle_alpha   90.00
_cell.angle_beta   90.00
_cell.angle_gamma   90.00
#
_symmetry.space_group_name_H-M   'P 1'
#
loop_
_entity.id
_entity.type
_entity.pdbx_description
1 polymer ?
#
loop_
_entity_poly.entity_id
_entity_poly.type
_entity_poly.pdbx_seq_one_letter_code
_entity_poly.pdbx_strand_id
1 'polypeptide(L)'
;MRLKTMFHQNISLTTKFYFILLTAMISTGSQSMAQQYALKKTTLPACIAQIDSAFEGTDTARFNKYVQLESLRKFYASVAGERYQRVPGSSKVISIFPDSAYVLMSGLLRYGNSGDETNLSANYSGIYKFIKNGGSWRIVEKVPMDRSNKIKSQHISMSTLPEKGIMLTDTLVLDVNDPLGFSVRLNHLAKIKRLTLNGSPTSYLFSGGLLWMKPNKKTVQRLMIDYVIDVEHDPNNKNSGYFSQAYGHLRNQYYWHPFFGFSSPNDRADFTIQCTIPKAYHLATSLPQRETESGELRRITAKSEIATFGLSLYYDIDWQVSRTTKDQLEMVIYATPNFSPTTDVLVQQFSSDIDTLQKYFGRPIGSYLAIVQDRSSTSGWKNRSNNMVVAGASGSTLITDRPNPRAVFGHEIAHGWTSPSGPATNFLMEGWATYAESLLLSSVYGDSIITRFFASQKQNYLDGKFDGNRSLWEDYNNSGVSYSKGAWLFYMLENQLGREKLSSAMRSFVSSGRQSIDSFISEVSKSAGKDMAPFILPWLKSRQIPELSATRSAKGITVRQMGDVFIFNLEIIISLKNGTSVTTT
;
A
#
# COMPACT_ATOMS: atom_id res chain seq x y z
N MET A 1 -25.54 -42.61 -8.69
CA MET A 1 -26.25 -43.90 -8.53
C MET A 1 -25.46 -44.83 -7.61
N ARG A 2 -25.73 -44.75 -6.30
CA ARG A 2 -25.83 -45.86 -5.31
C ARG A 2 -26.01 -45.20 -3.94
N LEU A 3 -27.24 -45.29 -3.46
CA LEU A 3 -27.72 -44.87 -2.14
C LEU A 3 -27.30 -45.86 -1.04
N LYS A 4 -27.25 -45.38 0.21
CA LYS A 4 -27.73 -46.03 1.44
C LYS A 4 -27.87 -44.97 2.56
N THR A 5 -29.07 -44.41 2.78
CA THR A 5 -29.96 -44.58 3.97
C THR A 5 -29.31 -44.23 5.33
N MET A 6 -29.59 -43.07 5.92
CA MET A 6 -30.70 -42.70 6.84
C MET A 6 -30.73 -43.45 8.19
N PHE A 7 -30.57 -42.72 9.29
CA PHE A 7 -31.39 -42.83 10.51
C PHE A 7 -31.46 -41.49 11.26
N HIS A 8 -32.68 -41.02 11.51
CA HIS A 8 -33.06 -39.98 12.47
C HIS A 8 -33.41 -40.66 13.80
N GLN A 9 -33.08 -40.05 14.94
CA GLN A 9 -33.85 -40.23 16.18
C GLN A 9 -33.98 -38.91 16.93
N ASN A 10 -35.24 -38.48 17.06
CA ASN A 10 -35.74 -37.52 18.03
C ASN A 10 -35.81 -38.19 19.42
N ILE A 11 -35.45 -37.47 20.48
CA ILE A 11 -35.82 -37.85 21.85
C ILE A 11 -36.44 -36.64 22.55
N SER A 12 -37.66 -36.86 23.05
CA SER A 12 -38.53 -35.93 23.77
C SER A 12 -38.19 -35.81 25.25
N LEU A 13 -38.48 -34.63 25.82
CA LEU A 13 -38.52 -34.36 27.25
C LEU A 13 -39.57 -35.22 27.98
N THR A 14 -39.26 -35.64 29.22
CA THR A 14 -40.27 -35.93 30.25
C THR A 14 -39.78 -35.50 31.63
N THR A 15 -40.58 -34.64 32.25
CA THR A 15 -40.44 -34.10 33.60
C THR A 15 -41.01 -35.11 34.61
N LYS A 16 -40.30 -35.37 35.73
CA LYS A 16 -40.91 -35.92 36.95
C LYS A 16 -40.39 -35.17 38.17
N PHE A 17 -41.33 -34.57 38.89
CA PHE A 17 -41.20 -33.96 40.20
C PHE A 17 -40.97 -35.03 41.27
N TYR A 18 -40.09 -34.76 42.24
CA TYR A 18 -40.23 -35.24 43.61
C TYR A 18 -39.86 -34.11 44.58
N PHE A 19 -40.84 -33.76 45.41
CA PHE A 19 -40.76 -32.85 46.56
C PHE A 19 -40.19 -33.62 47.76
N ILE A 20 -39.14 -33.12 48.40
CA ILE A 20 -38.90 -33.29 49.85
C ILE A 20 -38.36 -31.95 50.40
N LEU A 21 -39.11 -31.39 51.34
CA LEU A 21 -38.78 -30.26 52.20
C LEU A 21 -37.89 -30.75 53.36
N LEU A 22 -36.82 -30.02 53.71
CA LEU A 22 -36.66 -29.39 55.04
C LEU A 22 -35.38 -28.52 55.14
N THR A 23 -35.61 -27.24 55.45
CA THR A 23 -34.81 -26.37 56.34
C THR A 23 -33.27 -26.36 56.26
N ALA A 24 -32.70 -25.24 55.80
CA ALA A 24 -31.92 -24.31 56.64
C ALA A 24 -31.24 -23.21 55.80
N MET A 25 -31.09 -22.04 56.44
CA MET A 25 -30.23 -20.89 56.08
C MET A 25 -30.77 -19.86 55.07
N ILE A 26 -31.47 -18.90 55.65
CA ILE A 26 -31.63 -17.52 55.20
C ILE A 26 -30.26 -16.86 55.03
N SER A 27 -29.95 -16.37 53.83
CA SER A 27 -29.28 -15.07 53.55
C SER A 27 -28.76 -14.95 52.10
N THR A 28 -29.49 -15.45 51.11
CA THR A 28 -29.25 -15.12 49.69
C THR A 28 -30.25 -14.06 49.25
N GLY A 29 -29.90 -12.78 49.35
CA GLY A 29 -30.81 -11.72 48.94
C GLY A 29 -30.20 -10.34 48.63
N SER A 30 -28.90 -10.13 48.82
CA SER A 30 -28.32 -8.79 48.60
C SER A 30 -26.90 -8.77 47.99
N GLN A 31 -26.36 -9.91 47.56
CA GLN A 31 -25.03 -9.96 46.92
C GLN A 31 -25.03 -10.30 45.42
N SER A 32 -26.14 -10.79 44.83
CA SER A 32 -26.16 -11.18 43.42
C SER A 32 -26.54 -10.07 42.42
N MET A 33 -26.90 -8.87 42.88
CA MET A 33 -27.16 -7.70 42.01
C MET A 33 -26.12 -6.58 42.17
N ALA A 34 -25.29 -6.62 43.21
CA ALA A 34 -24.20 -5.64 43.44
C ALA A 34 -22.86 -6.06 42.79
N GLN A 35 -22.70 -7.35 42.44
CA GLN A 35 -21.46 -7.87 41.85
C GLN A 35 -21.47 -7.89 40.30
N GLN A 36 -22.57 -7.48 39.68
CA GLN A 36 -22.71 -7.38 38.21
C GLN A 36 -22.70 -5.94 37.67
N TYR A 37 -22.56 -4.91 38.51
CA TYR A 37 -22.53 -3.50 38.08
C TYR A 37 -21.52 -2.61 38.85
N ALA A 38 -20.39 -3.18 39.26
CA ALA A 38 -19.26 -2.39 39.78
C ALA A 38 -18.15 -2.25 38.72
N LEU A 39 -18.47 -1.65 37.56
CA LEU A 39 -17.42 -1.03 36.75
C LEU A 39 -16.85 0.12 37.59
N LYS A 40 -15.70 -0.08 38.22
CA LYS A 40 -14.92 1.01 38.83
C LYS A 40 -14.87 2.14 37.80
N LYS A 41 -15.46 3.29 38.12
CA LYS A 41 -15.39 4.52 37.30
C LYS A 41 -13.91 4.79 37.04
N THR A 42 -13.44 4.45 35.84
CA THR A 42 -12.02 4.53 35.51
C THR A 42 -11.79 5.89 34.87
N THR A 43 -10.88 6.69 35.42
CA THR A 43 -10.54 7.99 34.84
C THR A 43 -9.89 7.80 33.47
N LEU A 44 -9.94 8.80 32.60
CA LEU A 44 -9.33 8.71 31.27
C LEU A 44 -7.82 8.37 31.35
N PRO A 45 -7.01 9.02 32.22
CA PRO A 45 -5.60 8.63 32.39
C PRO A 45 -5.40 7.18 32.85
N ALA A 46 -6.24 6.68 33.77
CA ALA A 46 -6.14 5.29 34.21
C ALA A 46 -6.50 4.30 33.09
N CYS A 47 -7.47 4.64 32.24
CA CYS A 47 -7.83 3.85 31.06
C CYS A 47 -6.68 3.79 30.05
N ILE A 48 -6.03 4.93 29.76
CA ILE A 48 -4.85 5.00 28.87
C ILE A 48 -3.73 4.11 29.42
N ALA A 49 -3.39 4.25 30.70
CA ALA A 49 -2.35 3.45 31.34
C ALA A 49 -2.64 1.93 31.30
N GLN A 50 -3.90 1.52 31.43
CA GLN A 50 -4.30 0.12 31.29
C GLN A 50 -4.13 -0.40 29.87
N ILE A 51 -4.43 0.42 28.86
CA ILE A 51 -4.23 0.07 27.45
C ILE A 51 -2.74 -0.04 27.13
N ASP A 52 -1.92 0.91 27.58
CA ASP A 52 -0.47 0.89 27.39
C ASP A 52 0.17 -0.34 28.04
N SER A 53 -0.22 -0.65 29.29
CA SER A 53 0.25 -1.86 29.98
C SER A 53 -0.22 -3.15 29.32
N ALA A 54 -1.43 -3.16 28.72
CA ALA A 54 -1.90 -4.31 27.97
C ALA A 54 -1.17 -4.45 26.62
N PHE A 55 -0.81 -3.34 25.98
CA PHE A 55 -0.03 -3.33 24.74
C PHE A 55 1.39 -3.89 24.93
N GLU A 56 2.03 -3.59 26.06
CA GLU A 56 3.38 -4.07 26.39
C GLU A 56 3.44 -5.61 26.49
N GLY A 57 2.38 -6.24 27.02
CA GLY A 57 2.30 -7.68 27.21
C GLY A 57 2.13 -8.48 25.91
N THR A 58 1.94 -9.79 26.05
CA THR A 58 1.63 -10.75 24.97
C THR A 58 0.21 -11.31 25.04
N ASP A 59 -0.54 -10.98 26.11
CA ASP A 59 -1.86 -11.51 26.36
C ASP A 59 -2.94 -10.79 25.53
N THR A 60 -3.33 -11.45 24.44
CA THR A 60 -4.39 -10.98 23.53
C THR A 60 -5.74 -10.86 24.23
N ALA A 61 -6.07 -11.72 25.21
CA ALA A 61 -7.32 -11.61 25.95
C ALA A 61 -7.32 -10.36 26.84
N ARG A 62 -6.20 -10.08 27.51
CA ARG A 62 -6.01 -8.85 28.29
C ARG A 62 -6.07 -7.60 27.42
N PHE A 63 -5.42 -7.57 26.25
CA PHE A 63 -5.52 -6.43 25.34
C PHE A 63 -6.96 -6.20 24.87
N ASN A 64 -7.64 -7.27 24.45
CA ASN A 64 -9.03 -7.22 23.97
C ASN A 64 -10.03 -6.77 25.06
N LYS A 65 -9.70 -6.95 26.35
CA LYS A 65 -10.51 -6.44 27.46
C LYS A 65 -10.58 -4.91 27.47
N TYR A 66 -9.48 -4.23 27.13
CA TYR A 66 -9.38 -2.77 27.16
C TYR A 66 -9.61 -2.12 25.78
N VAL A 67 -9.32 -2.85 24.70
CA VAL A 67 -9.44 -2.34 23.32
C VAL A 67 -10.46 -3.16 22.54
N GLN A 68 -11.61 -2.54 22.25
CA GLN A 68 -12.69 -3.18 21.49
C GLN A 68 -12.63 -2.88 19.98
N LEU A 69 -11.81 -1.92 19.56
CA LEU A 69 -11.67 -1.53 18.16
C LEU A 69 -11.09 -2.69 17.34
N GLU A 70 -11.87 -3.25 16.43
CA GLU A 70 -11.54 -4.49 15.70
C GLU A 70 -10.21 -4.40 14.95
N SER A 71 -9.93 -3.27 14.30
CA SER A 71 -8.66 -3.07 13.58
C SER A 71 -7.45 -3.20 14.50
N LEU A 72 -7.50 -2.63 15.70
CA LEU A 72 -6.44 -2.76 16.71
C LEU A 72 -6.35 -4.17 17.27
N ARG A 73 -7.48 -4.85 17.48
CA ARG A 73 -7.48 -6.24 17.97
C ARG A 73 -6.84 -7.19 16.97
N LYS A 74 -7.20 -7.08 15.69
CA LYS A 74 -6.60 -7.86 14.59
C LYS A 74 -5.11 -7.56 14.47
N PHE A 75 -4.74 -6.29 14.51
CA PHE A 75 -3.35 -5.87 14.49
C PHE A 75 -2.58 -6.46 15.67
N TYR A 76 -3.02 -6.24 16.90
CA TYR A 76 -2.35 -6.74 18.10
C TYR A 76 -2.21 -8.26 18.08
N ALA A 77 -3.27 -8.99 17.71
CA ALA A 77 -3.21 -10.44 17.58
C ALA A 77 -2.14 -10.90 16.57
N SER A 78 -1.90 -10.15 15.50
CA SER A 78 -0.84 -10.45 14.52
C SER A 78 0.59 -10.21 15.04
N VAL A 79 0.74 -9.42 16.11
CA VAL A 79 2.04 -9.05 16.70
C VAL A 79 2.20 -9.45 18.17
N ALA A 80 1.28 -10.25 18.72
CA ALA A 80 1.28 -10.66 20.13
C ALA A 80 2.34 -11.71 20.46
N GLY A 81 2.91 -12.39 19.46
CA GLY A 81 3.97 -13.38 19.64
C GLY A 81 5.31 -12.78 20.10
N GLU A 82 6.23 -13.63 20.55
CA GLU A 82 7.52 -13.22 21.14
C GLU A 82 8.47 -12.53 20.16
N ARG A 83 8.24 -12.67 18.84
CA ARG A 83 9.05 -12.05 17.78
C ARG A 83 9.12 -10.52 17.89
N TYR A 84 8.08 -9.88 18.42
CA TYR A 84 7.97 -8.42 18.48
C TYR A 84 8.13 -7.98 19.93
N GLN A 85 9.01 -7.03 20.22
CA GLN A 85 9.01 -6.38 21.54
C GLN A 85 8.11 -5.16 21.49
N ARG A 86 7.06 -5.13 22.31
CA ARG A 86 6.14 -3.98 22.41
C ARG A 86 6.62 -3.05 23.51
N VAL A 87 6.87 -1.79 23.17
CA VAL A 87 7.33 -0.76 24.09
C VAL A 87 6.28 0.37 24.10
N PRO A 88 5.62 0.64 25.23
CA PRO A 88 4.72 1.78 25.34
C PRO A 88 5.43 3.11 25.01
N GLY A 89 4.72 3.99 24.32
CA GLY A 89 5.22 5.33 23.99
C GLY A 89 4.59 6.39 24.88
N SER A 90 4.64 7.63 24.41
CA SER A 90 3.97 8.76 25.07
C SER A 90 2.48 8.79 24.74
N SER A 91 1.69 9.27 25.69
CA SER A 91 0.27 9.61 25.49
C SER A 91 -0.02 11.06 25.87
N LYS A 92 -1.01 11.66 25.20
CA LYS A 92 -1.43 13.05 25.45
C LYS A 92 -2.92 13.22 25.20
N VAL A 93 -3.64 13.71 26.19
CA VAL A 93 -5.04 14.15 26.00
C VAL A 93 -5.03 15.46 25.21
N ILE A 94 -5.52 15.44 23.98
CA ILE A 94 -5.54 16.60 23.06
C ILE A 94 -6.73 17.51 23.38
N SER A 95 -7.88 16.89 23.67
CA SER A 95 -9.13 17.55 24.05
C SER A 95 -10.00 16.57 24.84
N ILE A 96 -10.79 17.12 25.77
CA ILE A 96 -11.74 16.38 26.58
C ILE A 96 -13.09 17.11 26.57
N PHE A 97 -14.15 16.34 26.43
CA PHE A 97 -15.54 16.76 26.41
C PHE A 97 -16.32 15.93 27.45
N PRO A 98 -17.60 16.25 27.75
CA PRO A 98 -18.38 15.51 28.75
C PRO A 98 -18.38 13.99 28.54
N ASP A 99 -18.62 13.56 27.30
CA ASP A 99 -18.78 12.14 26.94
C ASP A 99 -17.76 11.63 25.91
N SER A 100 -16.79 12.45 25.52
CA SER A 100 -15.76 12.06 24.56
C SER A 100 -14.41 12.73 24.83
N ALA A 101 -13.34 12.14 24.30
CA ALA A 101 -12.01 12.72 24.35
C ALA A 101 -11.21 12.31 23.11
N TYR A 102 -10.24 13.14 22.74
CA TYR A 102 -9.24 12.77 21.74
C TYR A 102 -7.89 12.65 22.42
N VAL A 103 -7.25 11.51 22.23
CA VAL A 103 -6.01 11.15 22.90
C VAL A 103 -5.00 10.71 21.85
N LEU A 104 -3.83 11.35 21.83
CA LEU A 104 -2.67 10.82 21.14
C LEU A 104 -2.11 9.68 21.96
N MET A 105 -1.92 8.52 21.34
CA MET A 105 -1.23 7.37 21.93
C MET A 105 -0.16 6.91 20.96
N SER A 106 1.02 6.61 21.48
CA SER A 106 2.11 6.04 20.71
C SER A 106 2.63 4.78 21.38
N GLY A 107 3.20 3.90 20.57
CA GLY A 107 3.87 2.68 20.99
C GLY A 107 4.86 2.28 19.91
N LEU A 108 5.84 1.46 20.28
CA LEU A 108 6.86 0.96 19.38
C LEU A 108 6.84 -0.58 19.41
N LEU A 109 6.87 -1.18 18.23
CA LEU A 109 7.11 -2.59 18.01
C LEU A 109 8.53 -2.74 17.51
N ARG A 110 9.42 -3.24 18.37
CA ARG A 110 10.80 -3.51 17.97
C ARG A 110 10.90 -4.84 17.25
N TYR A 111 11.41 -4.79 16.03
CA TYR A 111 11.71 -5.90 15.14
C TYR A 111 12.43 -5.36 13.89
N GLY A 112 13.41 -6.10 13.38
CA GLY A 112 14.09 -5.68 12.16
C GLY A 112 14.95 -4.42 12.37
N ASN A 113 14.68 -3.36 11.62
CA ASN A 113 15.37 -2.07 11.70
C ASN A 113 14.37 -0.94 12.00
N SER A 114 14.85 0.24 12.34
CA SER A 114 14.02 1.34 12.83
C SER A 114 12.94 1.83 11.88
N GLY A 115 13.17 1.68 10.58
CA GLY A 115 12.19 1.92 9.53
C GLY A 115 11.00 0.98 9.61
N ASP A 116 11.29 -0.32 9.64
CA ASP A 116 10.29 -1.38 9.75
C ASP A 116 9.50 -1.24 11.06
N GLU A 117 10.20 -0.99 12.17
CA GLU A 117 9.61 -0.70 13.47
C GLU A 117 8.64 0.48 13.41
N THR A 118 9.07 1.60 12.80
CA THR A 118 8.22 2.79 12.62
C THR A 118 6.98 2.47 11.78
N ASN A 119 7.16 1.75 10.67
CA ASN A 119 6.07 1.38 9.77
C ASN A 119 5.00 0.54 10.47
N LEU A 120 5.41 -0.55 11.12
CA LEU A 120 4.48 -1.47 11.76
C LEU A 120 3.81 -0.82 12.97
N SER A 121 4.58 -0.07 13.76
CA SER A 121 4.09 0.63 14.96
C SER A 121 3.00 1.64 14.62
N ALA A 122 2.99 2.19 13.41
CA ALA A 122 1.98 3.12 12.99
C ALA A 122 0.56 2.53 12.86
N ASN A 123 0.40 1.21 12.96
CA ASN A 123 -0.92 0.59 13.14
C ASN A 123 -1.48 0.81 14.57
N TYR A 124 -0.61 0.96 15.57
CA TYR A 124 -0.98 1.30 16.95
C TYR A 124 -0.78 2.78 17.31
N SER A 125 0.28 3.43 16.86
CA SER A 125 0.51 4.85 17.13
C SER A 125 -0.47 5.72 16.34
N GLY A 126 -1.06 6.72 16.98
CA GLY A 126 -1.98 7.66 16.33
C GLY A 126 -2.86 8.44 17.30
N ILE A 127 -3.89 9.09 16.76
CA ILE A 127 -4.89 9.82 17.54
C ILE A 127 -6.16 8.97 17.63
N TYR A 128 -6.69 8.83 18.83
CA TYR A 128 -7.84 8.00 19.13
C TYR A 128 -8.99 8.81 19.68
N LYS A 129 -10.19 8.49 19.22
CA LYS A 129 -11.43 8.95 19.84
C LYS A 129 -11.82 7.98 20.94
N PHE A 130 -11.99 8.52 22.14
CA PHE A 130 -12.55 7.83 23.28
C PHE A 130 -13.97 8.31 23.51
N ILE A 131 -14.86 7.40 23.93
CA ILE A 131 -16.18 7.77 24.45
C ILE A 131 -16.33 7.25 25.88
N LYS A 132 -17.13 7.97 26.67
CA LYS A 132 -17.50 7.59 28.02
C LYS A 132 -18.83 6.81 27.98
N ASN A 133 -18.84 5.60 28.52
CA ASN A 133 -20.05 4.78 28.67
C ASN A 133 -20.08 4.16 30.07
N GLY A 134 -21.18 4.33 30.81
CA GLY A 134 -21.32 3.78 32.17
C GLY A 134 -20.22 4.22 33.14
N GLY A 135 -19.65 5.41 32.95
CA GLY A 135 -18.54 5.93 33.77
C GLY A 135 -17.15 5.39 33.42
N SER A 136 -17.01 4.59 32.36
CA SER A 136 -15.72 4.08 31.84
C SER A 136 -15.43 4.62 30.45
N TRP A 137 -14.15 4.78 30.11
CA TRP A 137 -13.70 5.23 28.79
C TRP A 137 -13.38 4.04 27.90
N ARG A 138 -13.64 4.16 26.59
CA ARG A 138 -13.26 3.16 25.59
C ARG A 138 -12.87 3.81 24.26
N ILE A 139 -11.90 3.22 23.56
CA ILE A 139 -11.55 3.59 22.18
C ILE A 139 -12.68 3.15 21.24
N VAL A 140 -13.10 4.05 20.36
CA VAL A 140 -14.09 3.75 19.31
C VAL A 140 -13.57 3.95 17.89
N GLU A 141 -12.50 4.72 17.73
CA GLU A 141 -12.01 5.11 16.43
C GLU A 141 -10.52 5.48 16.51
N LYS A 142 -9.75 5.07 15.50
CA LYS A 142 -8.45 5.65 15.20
C LYS A 142 -8.66 6.73 14.13
N VAL A 143 -8.40 7.98 14.50
CA VAL A 143 -8.60 9.13 13.61
C VAL A 143 -7.51 9.15 12.54
N PRO A 144 -7.86 9.21 11.23
CA PRO A 144 -6.86 9.37 10.18
C PRO A 144 -6.11 10.70 10.32
N MET A 145 -4.77 10.65 10.31
CA MET A 145 -3.88 11.80 10.53
C MET A 145 -4.00 12.87 9.44
N ASP A 146 -4.40 12.44 8.25
CA ASP A 146 -4.45 13.21 7.01
C ASP A 146 -5.87 13.66 6.65
N ARG A 147 -6.90 13.39 7.47
CA ARG A 147 -8.32 13.66 7.14
C ARG A 147 -8.64 15.13 6.80
N SER A 148 -7.83 16.06 7.28
CA SER A 148 -8.02 17.50 7.04
C SER A 148 -6.71 18.27 6.88
N ASN A 149 -5.57 17.60 7.05
CA ASN A 149 -4.25 18.19 6.89
C ASN A 149 -3.70 17.80 5.52
N LYS A 150 -2.86 18.66 4.93
CA LYS A 150 -2.21 18.39 3.64
C LYS A 150 -0.75 18.78 3.70
N ILE A 151 0.12 17.95 3.12
CA ILE A 151 1.50 18.31 2.79
C ILE A 151 1.51 18.65 1.30
N LYS A 152 1.87 19.89 0.97
CA LYS A 152 1.88 20.39 -0.42
C LYS A 152 3.22 20.20 -1.08
N SER A 153 4.29 20.49 -0.35
CA SER A 153 5.65 20.32 -0.85
C SER A 153 6.64 20.10 0.27
N GLN A 154 7.78 19.51 -0.07
CA GLN A 154 8.92 19.33 0.82
C GLN A 154 10.20 19.77 0.12
N HIS A 155 11.03 20.54 0.83
CA HIS A 155 12.34 20.97 0.38
C HIS A 155 13.37 20.38 1.34
N ILE A 156 14.09 19.37 0.86
CA ILE A 156 15.03 18.59 1.66
C ILE A 156 16.45 18.99 1.29
N SER A 157 17.20 19.49 2.26
CA SER A 157 18.65 19.68 2.15
C SER A 157 19.33 18.68 3.07
N MET A 158 20.18 17.82 2.53
CA MET A 158 20.76 16.70 3.29
C MET A 158 22.22 16.42 2.97
N SER A 159 22.90 15.82 3.94
CA SER A 159 24.20 15.19 3.76
C SER A 159 24.09 13.71 4.06
N THR A 160 24.46 12.88 3.09
CA THR A 160 24.58 11.43 3.22
C THR A 160 26.00 11.10 3.63
N LEU A 161 26.14 10.45 4.79
CA LEU A 161 27.41 10.01 5.32
C LEU A 161 27.42 8.47 5.28
N PRO A 162 28.09 7.84 4.29
CA PRO A 162 28.22 6.39 4.23
C PRO A 162 28.67 5.80 5.58
N GLU A 163 28.18 4.60 5.89
CA GLU A 163 28.35 3.89 7.18
C GLU A 163 27.75 4.58 8.43
N LYS A 164 27.47 5.88 8.39
CA LYS A 164 27.01 6.64 9.57
C LYS A 164 25.53 6.93 9.55
N GLY A 165 25.03 7.54 8.47
CA GLY A 165 23.63 7.94 8.36
C GLY A 165 23.43 9.24 7.61
N ILE A 166 22.39 9.97 7.99
CA ILE A 166 21.98 11.20 7.30
C ILE A 166 21.79 12.36 8.27
N MET A 167 22.11 13.54 7.79
CA MET A 167 21.80 14.81 8.45
C MET A 167 21.00 15.65 7.48
N LEU A 168 19.85 16.17 7.89
CA LEU A 168 19.01 16.94 7.00
C LEU A 168 18.20 18.05 7.67
N THR A 169 17.91 19.04 6.86
CA THR A 169 16.86 20.04 7.05
C THR A 169 15.76 19.75 6.05
N ASP A 170 14.55 19.50 6.53
CA ASP A 170 13.36 19.37 5.70
C ASP A 170 12.40 20.53 5.97
N THR A 171 11.98 21.21 4.91
CA THR A 171 10.98 22.28 4.96
C THR A 171 9.72 21.84 4.23
N LEU A 172 8.69 21.55 5.03
CA LEU A 172 7.37 21.18 4.54
C LEU A 172 6.49 22.43 4.41
N VAL A 173 5.74 22.52 3.32
CA VAL A 173 4.62 23.45 3.16
C VAL A 173 3.32 22.69 3.42
N LEU A 174 2.55 23.11 4.43
CA LEU A 174 1.38 22.40 4.93
C LEU A 174 0.12 23.26 4.94
N ASP A 175 -1.02 22.61 4.78
CA ASP A 175 -2.30 23.10 5.30
C ASP A 175 -2.61 22.35 6.60
N VAL A 176 -2.82 23.11 7.69
CA VAL A 176 -3.29 22.54 8.96
C VAL A 176 -4.71 22.98 9.18
N ASN A 177 -5.67 22.08 9.00
CA ASN A 177 -7.10 22.36 9.22
C ASN A 177 -7.72 21.49 10.31
N ASP A 178 -7.02 20.45 10.77
CA ASP A 178 -7.54 19.57 11.80
C ASP A 178 -7.45 20.23 13.20
N PRO A 179 -8.56 20.29 13.95
CA PRO A 179 -8.53 20.81 15.33
C PRO A 179 -7.69 19.97 16.30
N LEU A 180 -7.36 18.73 15.93
CA LEU A 180 -6.52 17.83 16.73
C LEU A 180 -5.02 18.09 16.51
N GLY A 181 -4.65 19.02 15.62
CA GLY A 181 -3.27 19.38 15.32
C GLY A 181 -2.76 18.74 14.02
N PHE A 182 -1.45 18.78 13.85
CA PHE A 182 -0.74 18.21 12.72
C PHE A 182 0.15 17.07 13.19
N SER A 183 0.11 15.95 12.49
CA SER A 183 0.95 14.79 12.81
C SER A 183 1.47 14.10 11.57
N VAL A 184 2.72 13.66 11.61
CA VAL A 184 3.41 12.92 10.56
C VAL A 184 4.19 11.76 11.16
N ARG A 185 4.47 10.76 10.33
CA ARG A 185 5.38 9.67 10.69
C ARG A 185 6.79 10.08 10.31
N LEU A 186 7.74 9.80 11.20
CA LEU A 186 9.17 9.98 10.99
C LEU A 186 9.88 8.82 11.69
N ASN A 187 10.99 8.32 11.14
CA ASN A 187 11.75 7.23 11.72
C ASN A 187 11.96 7.47 13.23
N HIS A 188 11.58 6.50 14.07
CA HIS A 188 11.57 6.69 15.52
C HIS A 188 12.96 6.94 16.13
N LEU A 189 14.05 6.66 15.42
CA LEU A 189 15.42 7.01 15.82
C LEU A 189 15.86 8.42 15.39
N ALA A 190 15.02 9.17 14.67
CA ALA A 190 15.32 10.54 14.27
C ALA A 190 15.55 11.45 15.50
N LYS A 191 16.73 12.04 15.57
CA LYS A 191 17.11 12.97 16.64
C LYS A 191 16.83 14.39 16.16
N ILE A 192 15.62 14.89 16.41
CA ILE A 192 15.20 16.25 16.08
C ILE A 192 16.06 17.26 16.87
N LYS A 193 16.79 18.10 16.15
CA LYS A 193 17.66 19.15 16.71
C LYS A 193 16.95 20.49 16.80
N ARG A 194 16.13 20.80 15.79
CA ARG A 194 15.36 22.04 15.74
C ARG A 194 14.06 21.80 14.97
N LEU A 195 12.98 22.41 15.45
CA LEU A 195 11.69 22.41 14.76
C LEU A 195 11.09 23.81 14.87
N THR A 196 10.79 24.42 13.73
CA THR A 196 10.14 25.74 13.66
C THR A 196 8.91 25.71 12.77
N LEU A 197 7.92 26.50 13.13
CA LEU A 197 6.74 26.75 12.32
C LEU A 197 6.69 28.23 11.97
N ASN A 198 6.66 28.53 10.67
CA ASN A 198 6.70 29.89 10.15
C ASN A 198 7.88 30.71 10.72
N GLY A 199 9.02 30.05 10.93
CA GLY A 199 10.24 30.66 11.48
C GLY A 199 10.33 30.68 13.01
N SER A 200 9.24 30.42 13.74
CA SER A 200 9.24 30.43 15.20
C SER A 200 9.42 29.02 15.79
N PRO A 201 10.25 28.84 16.84
CA PRO A 201 10.32 27.57 17.58
C PRO A 201 8.92 27.12 18.02
N THR A 202 8.62 25.84 17.85
CA THR A 202 7.28 25.29 18.12
C THR A 202 7.36 24.04 18.98
N SER A 203 6.54 23.97 20.03
CA SER A 203 6.45 22.79 20.88
C SER A 203 5.83 21.61 20.13
N TYR A 204 6.46 20.45 20.28
CA TYR A 204 6.03 19.20 19.64
C TYR A 204 6.13 18.02 20.61
N LEU A 205 5.51 16.90 20.24
CA LEU A 205 5.70 15.59 20.84
C LEU A 205 6.23 14.66 19.75
N PHE A 206 7.31 13.94 20.04
CA PHE A 206 7.85 12.92 19.15
C PHE A 206 8.08 11.63 19.94
N SER A 207 7.32 10.57 19.60
CA SER A 207 7.39 9.29 20.30
C SER A 207 6.89 8.15 19.40
N GLY A 208 7.57 7.00 19.43
CA GLY A 208 7.18 5.83 18.63
C GLY A 208 7.10 6.09 17.12
N GLY A 209 7.91 7.03 16.62
CA GLY A 209 7.91 7.46 15.22
C GLY A 209 6.75 8.37 14.81
N LEU A 210 5.96 8.87 15.78
CA LEU A 210 4.88 9.83 15.56
C LEU A 210 5.33 11.22 16.03
N LEU A 211 5.46 12.16 15.09
CA LEU A 211 5.66 13.58 15.37
C LEU A 211 4.30 14.27 15.37
N TRP A 212 3.98 15.01 16.43
CA TRP A 212 2.73 15.76 16.57
C TRP A 212 2.97 17.16 17.14
N MET A 213 2.24 18.13 16.60
CA MET A 213 2.17 19.51 17.09
C MET A 213 0.74 20.04 16.99
N LYS A 214 0.40 21.05 17.80
CA LYS A 214 -0.92 21.68 17.79
C LYS A 214 -0.83 23.17 17.45
N PRO A 215 -0.51 23.52 16.19
CA PRO A 215 -0.52 24.90 15.77
C PRO A 215 -1.94 25.42 15.55
N ASN A 216 -2.06 26.73 15.35
CA ASN A 216 -3.32 27.31 14.89
C ASN A 216 -3.66 26.79 13.49
N LYS A 217 -4.96 26.62 13.23
CA LYS A 217 -5.45 26.26 11.91
C LYS A 217 -5.11 27.38 10.93
N LYS A 218 -4.43 27.00 9.85
CA LYS A 218 -4.02 27.92 8.80
C LYS A 218 -3.64 27.12 7.57
N THR A 219 -4.10 27.59 6.42
CA THR A 219 -3.63 27.14 5.11
C THR A 219 -2.30 27.79 4.81
N VAL A 220 -1.37 27.04 4.24
CA VAL A 220 0.00 27.45 3.96
C VAL A 220 0.75 27.88 5.23
N GLN A 221 1.33 26.90 5.89
CA GLN A 221 2.33 27.06 6.93
C GLN A 221 3.63 26.41 6.49
N ARG A 222 4.75 26.87 7.05
CA ARG A 222 6.08 26.33 6.74
C ARG A 222 6.66 25.68 7.98
N LEU A 223 6.69 24.35 8.01
CA LEU A 223 7.34 23.56 9.06
C LEU A 223 8.76 23.25 8.62
N MET A 224 9.76 23.64 9.40
CA MET A 224 11.14 23.26 9.18
C MET A 224 11.59 22.34 10.30
N ILE A 225 12.21 21.21 9.94
CA ILE A 225 12.73 20.22 10.87
C ILE A 225 14.19 19.96 10.54
N ASP A 226 15.08 20.16 11.50
CA ASP A 226 16.48 19.73 11.44
C ASP A 226 16.65 18.48 12.28
N TYR A 227 17.18 17.42 11.71
CA TYR A 227 17.33 16.15 12.39
C TYR A 227 18.46 15.32 11.78
N VAL A 228 18.91 14.36 12.58
CA VAL A 228 19.88 13.34 12.15
C VAL A 228 19.27 11.98 12.39
N ILE A 229 19.59 11.04 11.51
CA ILE A 229 19.28 9.62 11.69
C ILE A 229 20.58 8.86 11.51
N ASP A 230 21.00 8.16 12.57
CA ASP A 230 22.10 7.21 12.48
C ASP A 230 21.50 5.94 11.85
N VAL A 231 21.87 5.66 10.60
CA VAL A 231 21.24 4.58 9.83
C VAL A 231 21.92 3.26 10.16
N GLU A 232 21.14 2.22 10.40
CA GLU A 232 21.67 0.93 10.82
C GLU A 232 22.50 0.25 9.72
N HIS A 233 23.46 -0.55 10.15
CA HIS A 233 24.39 -1.30 9.31
C HIS A 233 24.29 -2.81 9.52
N ASP A 234 23.18 -3.30 10.09
CA ASP A 234 22.99 -4.73 10.36
C ASP A 234 22.72 -5.50 9.05
N PRO A 235 23.64 -6.40 8.62
CA PRO A 235 23.50 -7.13 7.37
C PRO A 235 22.34 -8.13 7.36
N ASN A 236 21.73 -8.42 8.51
CA ASN A 236 20.55 -9.28 8.62
C ASN A 236 19.23 -8.48 8.57
N ASN A 237 19.27 -7.16 8.77
CA ASN A 237 18.10 -6.30 8.89
C ASN A 237 18.15 -5.14 7.88
N LYS A 238 18.26 -5.49 6.59
CA LYS A 238 18.48 -4.55 5.48
C LYS A 238 17.20 -4.07 4.80
N ASN A 239 16.03 -4.49 5.28
CA ASN A 239 14.79 -4.36 4.51
C ASN A 239 14.50 -2.92 4.13
N SER A 240 14.17 -2.03 5.08
CA SER A 240 13.84 -0.64 4.75
C SER A 240 15.03 0.30 4.69
N GLY A 241 16.15 0.02 5.36
CA GLY A 241 17.34 0.87 5.34
C GLY A 241 18.56 0.09 5.82
N TYR A 242 19.71 0.45 5.25
CA TYR A 242 20.99 -0.20 5.52
C TYR A 242 22.14 0.67 5.02
N PHE A 243 23.11 1.02 5.86
CA PHE A 243 24.31 1.76 5.48
C PHE A 243 25.56 0.92 5.73
N SER A 244 26.34 0.64 4.69
CA SER A 244 27.71 0.12 4.82
C SER A 244 28.71 1.16 4.36
N GLN A 245 30.00 0.83 4.42
CA GLN A 245 31.01 1.71 3.85
C GLN A 245 30.86 1.83 2.32
N ALA A 246 30.60 0.73 1.60
CA ALA A 246 30.62 0.73 0.13
C ALA A 246 29.29 1.13 -0.50
N TYR A 247 28.18 0.66 0.07
CA TYR A 247 26.84 0.87 -0.46
C TYR A 247 25.79 0.94 0.64
N GLY A 248 24.64 1.52 0.34
CA GLY A 248 23.53 1.58 1.28
C GLY A 248 22.30 2.21 0.68
N HIS A 249 21.21 2.17 1.45
CA HIS A 249 19.92 2.65 1.02
C HIS A 249 19.00 3.09 2.14
N LEU A 250 18.02 3.90 1.76
CA LEU A 250 16.85 4.28 2.52
C LEU A 250 15.65 4.11 1.60
N ARG A 251 14.75 3.17 1.91
CA ARG A 251 13.48 2.98 1.19
C ARG A 251 12.39 3.83 1.83
N ASN A 252 11.25 3.93 1.15
CA ASN A 252 10.11 4.71 1.66
C ASN A 252 9.64 4.18 3.03
N GLN A 253 9.75 2.86 3.26
CA GLN A 253 9.44 2.17 4.52
C GLN A 253 10.36 2.58 5.68
N TYR A 254 11.48 3.26 5.39
CA TYR A 254 12.38 3.70 6.44
C TYR A 254 11.93 4.96 7.16
N TYR A 255 10.98 5.71 6.57
CA TYR A 255 10.51 6.98 7.12
C TYR A 255 11.65 7.98 7.40
N TRP A 256 12.66 8.02 6.53
CA TRP A 256 13.78 8.96 6.67
C TRP A 256 13.39 10.42 6.45
N HIS A 257 12.20 10.66 5.89
CA HIS A 257 11.54 11.96 5.82
C HIS A 257 10.08 11.86 6.30
N PRO A 258 9.48 12.98 6.76
CA PRO A 258 8.13 13.01 7.29
C PRO A 258 7.03 12.95 6.22
N PHE A 259 6.09 12.01 6.38
CA PHE A 259 4.85 11.96 5.59
C PHE A 259 3.73 11.26 6.38
N PHE A 260 2.50 11.25 5.86
CA PHE A 260 1.35 10.64 6.56
C PHE A 260 1.35 9.12 6.44
N GLY A 261 1.55 8.59 5.23
CA GLY A 261 1.62 7.15 4.96
C GLY A 261 1.47 6.82 3.47
N PHE A 262 1.69 5.55 3.09
CA PHE A 262 1.75 5.12 1.67
C PHE A 262 0.44 5.22 0.88
N SER A 263 -0.68 5.47 1.57
CA SER A 263 -2.01 5.50 0.96
C SER A 263 -2.68 6.87 1.08
N SER A 264 -1.98 7.89 1.60
CA SER A 264 -2.58 9.20 1.78
C SER A 264 -2.61 9.97 0.44
N PRO A 265 -3.78 10.42 -0.03
CA PRO A 265 -3.82 11.36 -1.15
C PRO A 265 -3.36 12.77 -0.72
N ASN A 266 -3.27 13.04 0.58
CA ASN A 266 -3.01 14.36 1.14
C ASN A 266 -1.52 14.62 1.45
N ASP A 267 -0.64 13.66 1.21
CA ASP A 267 0.82 13.86 1.18
C ASP A 267 1.46 13.58 -0.18
N ARG A 268 0.63 13.46 -1.24
CA ARG A 268 1.11 13.59 -2.61
C ARG A 268 1.59 15.03 -2.82
N ALA A 269 2.88 15.24 -2.63
CA ALA A 269 3.55 16.51 -2.51
C ALA A 269 4.60 16.72 -3.62
N ASP A 270 4.91 17.98 -3.90
CA ASP A 270 6.05 18.34 -4.73
C ASP A 270 7.35 18.27 -3.92
N PHE A 271 8.38 17.64 -4.46
CA PHE A 271 9.67 17.49 -3.80
C PHE A 271 10.77 18.24 -4.53
N THR A 272 11.64 18.89 -3.75
CA THR A 272 12.97 19.33 -4.18
C THR A 272 13.99 18.81 -3.18
N ILE A 273 15.03 18.14 -3.66
CA ILE A 273 16.09 17.55 -2.85
C ILE A 273 17.42 18.16 -3.28
N GLN A 274 18.21 18.58 -2.30
CA GLN A 274 19.63 18.88 -2.43
C GLN A 274 20.39 17.94 -1.50
N CYS A 275 21.14 17.00 -2.05
CA CYS A 275 21.89 16.01 -1.30
C CYS A 275 23.38 16.16 -1.57
N THR A 276 24.22 16.00 -0.55
CA THR A 276 25.67 15.84 -0.69
C THR A 276 26.12 14.47 -0.22
N ILE A 277 27.14 13.92 -0.89
CA ILE A 277 27.82 12.67 -0.53
C ILE A 277 29.30 12.80 -0.91
N PRO A 278 30.27 12.10 -0.28
CA PRO A 278 31.66 12.14 -0.74
C PRO A 278 31.79 11.79 -2.23
N LYS A 279 32.67 12.49 -2.96
CA LYS A 279 32.75 12.42 -4.43
C LYS A 279 32.97 11.01 -5.00
N ALA A 280 33.59 10.13 -4.21
CA ALA A 280 33.87 8.74 -4.57
C ALA A 280 32.59 7.91 -4.77
N TYR A 281 31.45 8.33 -4.19
CA TYR A 281 30.20 7.60 -4.29
C TYR A 281 29.31 8.17 -5.40
N HIS A 282 28.50 7.32 -5.99
CA HIS A 282 27.30 7.71 -6.71
C HIS A 282 26.09 7.58 -5.79
N LEU A 283 25.08 8.43 -6.00
CA LEU A 283 23.83 8.41 -5.25
C LEU A 283 22.65 8.59 -6.20
N ALA A 284 21.68 7.69 -6.09
CA ALA A 284 20.42 7.73 -6.83
C ALA A 284 19.26 8.07 -5.89
N THR A 285 18.43 9.00 -6.32
CA THR A 285 17.13 9.31 -5.72
C THR A 285 16.03 8.67 -6.55
N SER A 286 14.86 8.47 -5.95
CA SER A 286 13.66 8.02 -6.66
C SER A 286 13.05 9.08 -7.59
N LEU A 287 13.69 10.25 -7.76
CA LEU A 287 13.23 11.38 -8.55
C LEU A 287 14.21 11.65 -9.72
N PRO A 288 13.77 12.31 -10.80
CA PRO A 288 14.70 12.88 -11.77
C PRO A 288 15.73 13.76 -11.08
N GLN A 289 16.99 13.53 -11.41
CA GLN A 289 18.11 14.19 -10.76
C GLN A 289 19.19 14.64 -11.73
N ARG A 290 19.97 15.61 -11.25
CA ARG A 290 21.23 16.05 -11.85
C ARG A 290 22.28 16.04 -10.75
N GLU A 291 23.52 15.82 -11.15
CA GLU A 291 24.66 15.79 -10.24
C GLU A 291 25.74 16.74 -10.72
N THR A 292 26.43 17.34 -9.77
CA THR A 292 27.64 18.12 -10.00
C THR A 292 28.70 17.72 -8.97
N GLU A 293 29.96 17.90 -9.31
CA GLU A 293 31.07 17.69 -8.40
C GLU A 293 31.62 19.04 -7.96
N SER A 294 31.91 19.19 -6.67
CA SER A 294 32.45 20.43 -6.10
C SER A 294 33.39 20.08 -4.96
N GLY A 295 34.70 20.13 -5.21
CA GLY A 295 35.72 19.72 -4.23
C GLY A 295 35.62 18.23 -3.92
N GLU A 296 35.55 17.88 -2.63
CA GLU A 296 35.48 16.48 -2.15
C GLU A 296 34.05 15.90 -2.11
N LEU A 297 33.05 16.66 -2.59
CA LEU A 297 31.65 16.27 -2.52
C LEU A 297 31.03 16.17 -3.91
N ARG A 298 30.20 15.15 -4.10
CA ARG A 298 29.18 15.07 -5.14
C ARG A 298 27.90 15.70 -4.61
N ARG A 299 27.31 16.61 -5.37
CA ARG A 299 26.04 17.29 -5.07
C ARG A 299 24.97 16.80 -6.03
N ILE A 300 23.86 16.31 -5.50
CA ILE A 300 22.71 15.82 -6.23
C ILE A 300 21.57 16.82 -6.03
N THR A 301 20.98 17.30 -7.13
CA THR A 301 19.73 18.07 -7.10
C THR A 301 18.66 17.24 -7.78
N ALA A 302 17.56 16.97 -7.08
CA ALA A 302 16.45 16.17 -7.60
C ALA A 302 15.12 16.88 -7.40
N LYS A 303 14.18 16.67 -8.33
CA LYS A 303 12.85 17.30 -8.29
C LYS A 303 11.79 16.35 -8.81
N SER A 304 10.61 16.33 -8.19
CA SER A 304 9.48 15.56 -8.68
C SER A 304 8.84 16.21 -9.92
N GLU A 305 8.47 15.42 -10.91
CA GLU A 305 7.70 15.87 -12.09
C GLU A 305 6.20 15.95 -11.81
N ILE A 306 5.74 15.06 -10.93
CA ILE A 306 4.36 14.98 -10.46
C ILE A 306 4.35 14.86 -8.94
N ALA A 307 3.25 15.30 -8.33
CA ALA A 307 3.05 15.15 -6.90
C ALA A 307 3.10 13.66 -6.49
N THR A 308 4.02 13.33 -5.59
CA THR A 308 4.28 11.96 -5.15
C THR A 308 4.42 11.86 -3.64
N PHE A 309 4.68 10.67 -3.09
CA PHE A 309 4.87 10.43 -1.65
C PHE A 309 5.97 9.39 -1.47
N GLY A 310 6.65 9.44 -0.32
CA GLY A 310 7.76 8.53 -0.05
C GLY A 310 8.93 8.75 -1.02
N LEU A 311 10.14 8.69 -0.52
CA LEU A 311 11.33 8.85 -1.34
C LEU A 311 12.30 7.76 -1.00
N SER A 312 12.99 7.25 -2.00
CA SER A 312 14.06 6.29 -1.78
C SER A 312 15.40 6.85 -2.23
N LEU A 313 16.45 6.49 -1.51
CA LEU A 313 17.83 6.88 -1.75
C LEU A 313 18.69 5.63 -1.73
N TYR A 314 19.62 5.54 -2.67
CA TYR A 314 20.61 4.47 -2.72
C TYR A 314 21.96 5.08 -3.07
N TYR A 315 23.04 4.55 -2.52
CA TYR A 315 24.40 4.90 -2.90
C TYR A 315 25.26 3.66 -3.05
N ASP A 316 26.29 3.79 -3.87
CA ASP A 316 27.34 2.80 -4.05
C ASP A 316 28.61 3.49 -4.55
N ILE A 317 29.76 3.01 -4.09
CA ILE A 317 31.08 3.44 -4.54
C ILE A 317 31.49 2.79 -5.86
N ASP A 318 30.96 1.60 -6.16
CA ASP A 318 31.37 0.80 -7.32
C ASP A 318 30.43 0.95 -8.53
N TRP A 319 29.38 1.77 -8.43
CA TRP A 319 28.47 2.00 -9.56
C TRP A 319 29.17 2.71 -10.71
N GLN A 320 28.85 2.26 -11.91
CA GLN A 320 29.00 3.02 -13.14
C GLN A 320 27.63 3.52 -13.57
N VAL A 321 27.55 4.80 -13.93
CA VAL A 321 26.29 5.44 -14.29
C VAL A 321 26.19 5.56 -15.80
N SER A 322 25.23 4.85 -16.40
CA SER A 322 24.91 4.95 -17.83
C SER A 322 23.63 5.76 -18.04
N ARG A 323 23.58 6.58 -19.09
CA ARG A 323 22.42 7.41 -19.44
C ARG A 323 22.08 7.22 -20.91
N THR A 324 20.80 7.00 -21.20
CA THR A 324 20.26 6.97 -22.56
C THR A 324 18.96 7.77 -22.60
N THR A 325 18.52 8.15 -23.80
CA THR A 325 17.26 8.86 -23.99
C THR A 325 16.49 8.25 -25.15
N LYS A 326 15.21 7.94 -24.92
CA LYS A 326 14.26 7.47 -25.94
C LYS A 326 13.03 8.36 -25.91
N ASP A 327 12.71 9.02 -27.02
CA ASP A 327 11.50 9.85 -27.18
C ASP A 327 11.23 10.83 -26.02
N GLN A 328 12.27 11.53 -25.54
CA GLN A 328 12.24 12.46 -24.40
C GLN A 328 12.15 11.82 -23.00
N LEU A 329 12.17 10.49 -22.91
CA LEU A 329 12.32 9.75 -21.66
C LEU A 329 13.80 9.41 -21.44
N GLU A 330 14.39 10.00 -20.40
CA GLU A 330 15.74 9.67 -19.95
C GLU A 330 15.71 8.40 -19.10
N MET A 331 16.56 7.44 -19.45
CA MET A 331 16.82 6.26 -18.65
C MET A 331 18.23 6.35 -18.06
N VAL A 332 18.34 6.16 -16.74
CA VAL A 332 19.62 6.18 -16.03
C VAL A 332 19.82 4.86 -15.30
N ILE A 333 20.96 4.21 -15.51
CA ILE A 333 21.30 2.94 -14.88
C ILE A 333 22.45 3.19 -13.91
N TYR A 334 22.22 2.87 -12.64
CA TYR A 334 23.20 2.89 -11.56
C TYR A 334 23.51 1.44 -11.17
N ALA A 335 24.59 0.89 -11.70
CA ALA A 335 24.95 -0.50 -11.47
C ALA A 335 26.46 -0.70 -11.56
N THR A 336 26.95 -1.72 -10.85
CA THR A 336 28.34 -2.19 -10.92
C THR A 336 28.64 -2.81 -12.30
N PRO A 337 29.93 -2.87 -12.72
CA PRO A 337 30.31 -3.36 -14.05
C PRO A 337 29.89 -4.81 -14.35
N ASN A 338 29.72 -5.63 -13.32
CA ASN A 338 29.32 -7.04 -13.43
C ASN A 338 27.81 -7.27 -13.27
N PHE A 339 27.01 -6.21 -13.23
CA PHE A 339 25.55 -6.32 -13.14
C PHE A 339 24.98 -7.02 -14.38
N SER A 340 24.01 -7.91 -14.14
CA SER A 340 23.25 -8.60 -15.17
C SER A 340 21.76 -8.42 -14.93
N PRO A 341 20.92 -8.14 -15.95
CA PRO A 341 21.29 -7.96 -17.36
C PRO A 341 22.22 -6.76 -17.61
N THR A 342 23.08 -6.86 -18.62
CA THR A 342 24.03 -5.79 -18.97
C THR A 342 23.31 -4.52 -19.41
N THR A 343 23.98 -3.37 -19.30
CA THR A 343 23.49 -2.06 -19.75
C THR A 343 22.85 -2.10 -21.14
N ASP A 344 23.51 -2.67 -22.15
CA ASP A 344 22.99 -2.69 -23.53
C ASP A 344 21.68 -3.47 -23.66
N VAL A 345 21.60 -4.62 -23.00
CA VAL A 345 20.39 -5.45 -22.95
C VAL A 345 19.23 -4.70 -22.27
N LEU A 346 19.50 -3.97 -21.19
CA LEU A 346 18.48 -3.14 -20.53
C LEU A 346 18.01 -2.00 -21.42
N VAL A 347 18.93 -1.30 -22.08
CA VAL A 347 18.61 -0.19 -23.00
C VAL A 347 17.80 -0.69 -24.19
N GLN A 348 18.16 -1.84 -24.76
CA GLN A 348 17.42 -2.46 -25.85
C GLN A 348 16.01 -2.86 -25.42
N GLN A 349 15.86 -3.54 -24.28
CA GLN A 349 14.54 -3.94 -23.78
C GLN A 349 13.68 -2.72 -23.45
N PHE A 350 14.26 -1.72 -22.77
CA PHE A 350 13.58 -0.47 -22.47
C PHE A 350 13.06 0.22 -23.74
N SER A 351 13.89 0.31 -24.79
CA SER A 351 13.49 0.92 -26.06
C SER A 351 12.31 0.16 -26.70
N SER A 352 12.38 -1.17 -26.73
CA SER A 352 11.33 -2.04 -27.27
C SER A 352 10.01 -1.93 -26.49
N ASP A 353 10.08 -1.88 -25.16
CA ASP A 353 8.91 -1.76 -24.30
C ASP A 353 8.25 -0.38 -24.47
N ILE A 354 9.05 0.70 -24.53
CA ILE A 354 8.55 2.05 -24.81
C ILE A 354 7.88 2.12 -26.20
N ASP A 355 8.51 1.58 -27.25
CA ASP A 355 7.92 1.57 -28.60
C ASP A 355 6.57 0.82 -28.63
N THR A 356 6.51 -0.33 -27.97
CA THR A 356 5.30 -1.16 -27.90
C THR A 356 4.19 -0.43 -27.14
N LEU A 357 4.46 0.07 -25.92
CA LEU A 357 3.44 0.69 -25.09
C LEU A 357 2.98 2.03 -25.65
N GLN A 358 3.87 2.85 -26.21
CA GLN A 358 3.50 4.14 -26.81
C GLN A 358 2.54 3.98 -27.99
N LYS A 359 2.70 2.92 -28.79
CA LYS A 359 1.77 2.59 -29.88
C LYS A 359 0.32 2.50 -29.41
N TYR A 360 0.10 1.93 -28.23
CA TYR A 360 -1.25 1.76 -27.67
C TYR A 360 -1.66 2.98 -26.82
N PHE A 361 -0.76 3.53 -26.02
CA PHE A 361 -1.14 4.39 -24.90
C PHE A 361 -0.58 5.80 -24.95
N GLY A 362 0.10 6.16 -26.03
CA GLY A 362 0.77 7.45 -26.14
C GLY A 362 1.96 7.53 -25.18
N ARG A 363 2.44 8.74 -24.93
CA ARG A 363 3.64 8.95 -24.10
C ARG A 363 3.39 8.67 -22.61
N PRO A 364 4.40 8.20 -21.86
CA PRO A 364 4.33 8.15 -20.40
C PRO A 364 4.19 9.56 -19.80
N ILE A 365 3.73 9.64 -18.55
CA ILE A 365 3.46 10.93 -17.87
C ILE A 365 4.70 11.64 -17.36
N GLY A 366 5.82 10.93 -17.24
CA GLY A 366 7.12 11.45 -16.78
C GLY A 366 8.20 11.33 -17.84
N SER A 367 9.32 12.02 -17.62
CA SER A 367 10.47 12.05 -18.55
C SER A 367 11.71 11.36 -17.98
N TYR A 368 11.58 10.63 -16.87
CA TYR A 368 12.70 9.96 -16.22
C TYR A 368 12.39 8.54 -15.72
N LEU A 369 13.33 7.61 -15.91
CA LEU A 369 13.34 6.27 -15.30
C LEU A 369 14.76 5.93 -14.82
N ALA A 370 14.92 5.56 -13.55
CA ALA A 370 16.15 5.00 -13.03
C ALA A 370 16.07 3.48 -12.87
N ILE A 371 17.16 2.77 -13.17
CA ILE A 371 17.42 1.42 -12.69
C ILE A 371 18.56 1.51 -11.67
N VAL A 372 18.35 0.91 -10.50
CA VAL A 372 19.32 0.94 -9.41
C VAL A 372 19.61 -0.47 -8.93
N GLN A 373 20.90 -0.82 -8.84
CA GLN A 373 21.36 -2.07 -8.23
C GLN A 373 21.55 -1.91 -6.72
N ASP A 374 20.72 -2.58 -5.93
CA ASP A 374 20.89 -2.77 -4.50
C ASP A 374 21.70 -4.05 -4.22
N ARG A 375 23.03 -3.90 -4.07
CA ARG A 375 23.93 -5.01 -3.73
C ARG A 375 23.65 -5.63 -2.37
N SER A 376 22.93 -4.93 -1.50
CA SER A 376 22.55 -5.45 -0.18
C SER A 376 21.48 -6.54 -0.29
N SER A 377 20.79 -6.63 -1.44
CA SER A 377 19.66 -7.53 -1.68
C SER A 377 20.03 -8.72 -2.58
N THR A 378 19.20 -9.76 -2.57
CA THR A 378 19.37 -10.94 -3.44
C THR A 378 19.02 -10.62 -4.89
N SER A 379 19.33 -11.49 -5.86
CA SER A 379 18.98 -11.25 -7.27
C SER A 379 17.48 -11.05 -7.54
N GLY A 380 17.17 -10.34 -8.63
CA GLY A 380 15.84 -10.09 -9.17
C GLY A 380 15.37 -8.64 -9.10
N TRP A 381 14.33 -8.33 -9.88
CA TRP A 381 13.58 -7.06 -9.81
C TRP A 381 12.80 -7.03 -8.49
N LYS A 382 13.13 -6.09 -7.59
CA LYS A 382 12.65 -6.10 -6.20
C LYS A 382 11.42 -5.25 -5.96
N ASN A 383 11.48 -4.01 -6.42
CA ASN A 383 10.39 -3.06 -6.25
C ASN A 383 10.61 -1.86 -7.16
N ARG A 384 9.53 -1.10 -7.36
CA ARG A 384 9.59 0.26 -7.87
C ARG A 384 9.34 1.27 -6.77
N SER A 385 10.05 2.39 -6.81
CA SER A 385 9.85 3.55 -5.95
C SER A 385 9.81 4.79 -6.83
N ASN A 386 8.61 5.36 -7.01
CA ASN A 386 8.38 6.47 -7.94
C ASN A 386 8.90 6.16 -9.36
N ASN A 387 9.94 6.87 -9.80
CA ASN A 387 10.56 6.70 -11.12
C ASN A 387 11.79 5.77 -11.09
N MET A 388 11.99 4.99 -10.03
CA MET A 388 13.16 4.13 -9.86
C MET A 388 12.77 2.67 -9.70
N VAL A 389 13.31 1.82 -10.57
CA VAL A 389 13.23 0.36 -10.49
C VAL A 389 14.45 -0.15 -9.76
N VAL A 390 14.25 -0.89 -8.67
CA VAL A 390 15.32 -1.46 -7.86
C VAL A 390 15.51 -2.93 -8.22
N ALA A 391 16.69 -3.27 -8.70
CA ALA A 391 17.17 -4.64 -8.79
C ALA A 391 18.05 -4.95 -7.56
N GLY A 392 18.13 -6.20 -7.14
CA GLY A 392 19.10 -6.56 -6.08
C GLY A 392 20.51 -6.74 -6.64
N ALA A 393 21.29 -7.70 -6.10
CA ALA A 393 22.66 -7.98 -6.55
C ALA A 393 22.78 -8.20 -8.07
N SER A 394 21.73 -8.72 -8.71
CA SER A 394 21.52 -8.71 -10.16
C SER A 394 20.04 -8.47 -10.43
N GLY A 395 19.67 -8.08 -11.66
CA GLY A 395 18.32 -8.24 -12.17
C GLY A 395 17.95 -9.71 -12.35
N SER A 396 16.70 -9.96 -12.77
CA SER A 396 16.25 -11.27 -13.24
C SER A 396 15.77 -11.19 -14.70
N THR A 397 15.14 -12.25 -15.18
CA THR A 397 14.52 -12.32 -16.50
C THR A 397 13.69 -11.07 -16.81
N LEU A 398 13.95 -10.47 -17.97
CA LEU A 398 13.22 -9.30 -18.47
C LEU A 398 11.85 -9.69 -19.00
N ILE A 399 11.83 -10.71 -19.87
CA ILE A 399 10.66 -11.25 -20.55
C ILE A 399 10.86 -12.75 -20.83
N THR A 400 9.81 -13.57 -20.66
CA THR A 400 9.85 -15.04 -20.85
C THR A 400 8.47 -15.58 -21.17
N ASP A 401 8.39 -16.67 -21.93
CA ASP A 401 7.19 -17.46 -22.18
C ASP A 401 7.02 -18.64 -21.20
N ARG A 402 8.00 -18.87 -20.30
CA ARG A 402 8.09 -20.08 -19.45
C ARG A 402 8.52 -19.80 -17.99
N PRO A 403 8.12 -20.68 -17.03
CA PRO A 403 7.07 -21.71 -17.19
C PRO A 403 5.69 -21.07 -17.40
N ASN A 404 5.50 -19.87 -16.86
CA ASN A 404 4.37 -19.00 -17.15
C ASN A 404 4.88 -17.73 -17.85
N PRO A 405 4.16 -17.21 -18.87
CA PRO A 405 4.57 -15.99 -19.56
C PRO A 405 4.63 -14.79 -18.61
N ARG A 406 5.70 -14.00 -18.68
CA ARG A 406 5.92 -12.78 -17.87
C ARG A 406 6.79 -11.78 -18.61
N ALA A 407 6.52 -10.49 -18.44
CA ALA A 407 7.37 -9.40 -18.89
C ALA A 407 7.71 -8.52 -17.67
N VAL A 408 8.47 -9.08 -16.73
CA VAL A 408 8.69 -8.47 -15.39
C VAL A 408 9.30 -7.07 -15.49
N PHE A 409 10.29 -6.87 -16.35
CA PHE A 409 10.88 -5.54 -16.51
C PHE A 409 9.94 -4.57 -17.23
N GLY A 410 9.21 -5.07 -18.23
CA GLY A 410 8.18 -4.33 -18.94
C GLY A 410 7.00 -3.90 -18.06
N HIS A 411 6.63 -4.71 -17.07
CA HIS A 411 5.67 -4.37 -16.02
C HIS A 411 6.12 -3.11 -15.28
N GLU A 412 7.38 -3.09 -14.84
CA GLU A 412 7.94 -1.95 -14.14
C GLU A 412 7.97 -0.70 -15.03
N ILE A 413 8.25 -0.84 -16.33
CA ILE A 413 8.18 0.27 -17.30
C ILE A 413 6.74 0.76 -17.46
N ALA A 414 5.74 -0.12 -17.50
CA ALA A 414 4.33 0.24 -17.71
C ALA A 414 3.75 1.13 -16.61
N HIS A 415 4.32 1.11 -15.39
CA HIS A 415 4.01 2.08 -14.35
C HIS A 415 4.33 3.54 -14.74
N GLY A 416 5.12 3.78 -15.79
CA GLY A 416 5.37 5.13 -16.33
C GLY A 416 4.14 5.82 -16.92
N TRP A 417 3.03 5.11 -17.15
CA TRP A 417 1.78 5.69 -17.68
C TRP A 417 0.79 6.07 -16.59
N THR A 418 0.85 5.43 -15.42
CA THR A 418 -0.15 5.63 -14.38
C THR A 418 0.45 6.04 -13.03
N SER A 419 -0.19 7.02 -12.40
CA SER A 419 0.08 7.44 -11.02
C SER A 419 -1.23 7.77 -10.30
N PRO A 420 -2.14 6.79 -10.16
CA PRO A 420 -3.48 6.99 -9.64
C PRO A 420 -3.52 7.24 -8.12
N SER A 421 -4.66 7.72 -7.64
CA SER A 421 -4.94 7.86 -6.20
C SER A 421 -6.41 7.57 -5.88
N GLY A 422 -6.70 7.29 -4.60
CA GLY A 422 -8.04 7.02 -4.10
C GLY A 422 -8.45 5.53 -4.16
N PRO A 423 -9.75 5.22 -4.16
CA PRO A 423 -10.23 3.84 -4.29
C PRO A 423 -9.74 3.18 -5.57
N ALA A 424 -9.51 1.86 -5.52
CA ALA A 424 -9.02 1.07 -6.65
C ALA A 424 -7.66 1.55 -7.25
N THR A 425 -6.83 2.25 -6.46
CA THR A 425 -5.50 2.71 -6.89
C THR A 425 -4.64 1.54 -7.41
N ASN A 426 -4.59 0.41 -6.70
CA ASN A 426 -3.76 -0.72 -7.12
C ASN A 426 -4.33 -1.46 -8.35
N PHE A 427 -5.63 -1.39 -8.62
CA PHE A 427 -6.16 -1.82 -9.91
C PHE A 427 -5.60 -0.98 -11.07
N LEU A 428 -5.57 0.35 -10.92
CA LEU A 428 -5.04 1.27 -11.93
C LEU A 428 -3.49 1.34 -11.99
N MET A 429 -2.79 0.79 -10.99
CA MET A 429 -1.33 0.64 -10.97
C MET A 429 -0.91 -0.76 -11.43
N GLU A 430 -1.21 -1.78 -10.61
CA GLU A 430 -0.72 -3.15 -10.76
C GLU A 430 -1.56 -3.94 -11.77
N GLY A 431 -2.88 -3.77 -11.75
CA GLY A 431 -3.76 -4.39 -12.75
C GLY A 431 -3.50 -3.87 -14.15
N TRP A 432 -3.26 -2.56 -14.25
CA TRP A 432 -2.81 -1.89 -15.47
C TRP A 432 -1.47 -2.43 -15.97
N ALA A 433 -0.42 -2.39 -15.13
CA ALA A 433 0.92 -2.83 -15.52
C ALA A 433 0.94 -4.31 -15.93
N THR A 434 0.20 -5.15 -15.21
CA THR A 434 0.04 -6.58 -15.57
C THR A 434 -0.73 -6.79 -16.86
N TYR A 435 -1.73 -5.96 -17.18
CA TYR A 435 -2.38 -6.00 -18.49
C TYR A 435 -1.40 -5.56 -19.60
N ALA A 436 -0.60 -4.53 -19.37
CA ALA A 436 0.42 -4.07 -20.31
C ALA A 436 1.48 -5.16 -20.60
N GLU A 437 1.84 -6.00 -19.61
CA GLU A 437 2.68 -7.18 -19.85
C GLU A 437 2.14 -8.08 -20.97
N SER A 438 0.82 -8.24 -21.09
CA SER A 438 0.23 -9.09 -22.13
C SER A 438 0.50 -8.56 -23.55
N LEU A 439 0.58 -7.24 -23.71
CA LEU A 439 0.89 -6.59 -24.98
C LEU A 439 2.39 -6.69 -25.32
N LEU A 440 3.25 -6.56 -24.30
CA LEU A 440 4.70 -6.78 -24.44
C LEU A 440 5.02 -8.24 -24.77
N LEU A 441 4.32 -9.18 -24.13
CA LEU A 441 4.45 -10.60 -24.45
C LEU A 441 3.99 -10.88 -25.88
N SER A 442 2.86 -10.31 -26.31
CA SER A 442 2.37 -10.50 -27.68
C SER A 442 3.32 -9.90 -28.73
N SER A 443 3.97 -8.77 -28.44
CA SER A 443 4.92 -8.17 -29.40
C SER A 443 6.15 -9.04 -29.65
N VAL A 444 6.51 -9.91 -28.70
CA VAL A 444 7.66 -10.83 -28.82
C VAL A 444 7.25 -12.24 -29.28
N TYR A 445 6.18 -12.79 -28.72
CA TYR A 445 5.78 -14.20 -28.91
C TYR A 445 4.53 -14.39 -29.77
N GLY A 446 3.89 -13.30 -30.21
CA GLY A 446 2.62 -13.31 -30.93
C GLY A 446 1.39 -13.52 -30.02
N ASP A 447 0.21 -13.22 -30.55
CA ASP A 447 -1.05 -13.15 -29.77
C ASP A 447 -1.43 -14.47 -29.07
N SER A 448 -0.95 -15.62 -29.55
CA SER A 448 -1.22 -16.93 -28.91
C SER A 448 -0.75 -17.00 -27.45
N ILE A 449 0.22 -16.18 -27.06
CA ILE A 449 0.74 -16.12 -25.69
C ILE A 449 -0.26 -15.51 -24.70
N ILE A 450 -1.18 -14.67 -25.17
CA ILE A 450 -2.14 -13.93 -24.34
C ILE A 450 -3.03 -14.90 -23.57
N THR A 451 -3.52 -15.95 -24.23
CA THR A 451 -4.35 -16.98 -23.57
C THR A 451 -3.60 -17.68 -22.44
N ARG A 452 -2.32 -18.03 -22.66
CA ARG A 452 -1.48 -18.64 -21.62
C ARG A 452 -1.21 -17.67 -20.47
N PHE A 453 -0.94 -16.41 -20.78
CA PHE A 453 -0.72 -15.37 -19.77
C PHE A 453 -1.96 -15.21 -18.86
N PHE A 454 -3.15 -15.00 -19.44
CA PHE A 454 -4.37 -14.81 -18.65
C PHE A 454 -4.82 -16.10 -17.94
N ALA A 455 -4.55 -17.29 -18.48
CA ALA A 455 -4.71 -18.54 -17.75
C ALA A 455 -3.82 -18.58 -16.49
N SER A 456 -2.57 -18.11 -16.58
CA SER A 456 -1.70 -18.00 -15.42
C SER A 456 -2.21 -16.98 -14.40
N GLN A 457 -2.76 -15.84 -14.84
CA GLN A 457 -3.35 -14.84 -13.93
C GLN A 457 -4.61 -15.36 -13.24
N LYS A 458 -5.42 -16.18 -13.93
CA LYS A 458 -6.55 -16.88 -13.32
C LYS A 458 -6.04 -17.85 -12.23
N GLN A 459 -5.00 -18.62 -12.51
CA GLN A 459 -4.43 -19.53 -11.52
C GLN A 459 -3.89 -18.77 -10.30
N ASN A 460 -3.17 -17.66 -10.51
CA ASN A 460 -2.70 -16.78 -9.43
C ASN A 460 -3.85 -16.27 -8.56
N TYR A 461 -5.01 -15.97 -9.16
CA TYR A 461 -6.20 -15.54 -8.41
C TYR A 461 -6.73 -16.64 -7.47
N LEU A 462 -6.77 -17.88 -7.97
CA LEU A 462 -7.24 -19.05 -7.22
C LEU A 462 -6.25 -19.45 -6.12
N ASP A 463 -4.96 -19.51 -6.45
CA ASP A 463 -3.89 -19.86 -5.51
C ASP A 463 -3.78 -18.84 -4.37
N GLY A 464 -3.98 -17.56 -4.70
CA GLY A 464 -4.07 -16.47 -3.71
C GLY A 464 -5.32 -16.52 -2.83
N LYS A 465 -6.27 -17.43 -3.12
CA LYS A 465 -7.56 -17.56 -2.41
C LYS A 465 -8.30 -16.23 -2.30
N PHE A 466 -8.22 -15.40 -3.34
CA PHE A 466 -8.79 -14.05 -3.29
C PHE A 466 -10.31 -14.03 -3.39
N ASP A 467 -10.90 -15.07 -4.00
CA ASP A 467 -12.36 -15.19 -4.13
C ASP A 467 -13.07 -15.20 -2.77
N GLY A 468 -14.10 -14.37 -2.65
CA GLY A 468 -14.81 -14.09 -1.41
C GLY A 468 -14.03 -13.28 -0.37
N ASN A 469 -12.71 -13.09 -0.55
CA ASN A 469 -11.82 -12.57 0.49
C ASN A 469 -11.27 -11.16 0.20
N ARG A 470 -11.14 -10.76 -1.07
CA ARG A 470 -10.51 -9.49 -1.46
C ARG A 470 -11.26 -8.80 -2.60
N SER A 471 -11.46 -7.49 -2.49
CA SER A 471 -11.98 -6.63 -3.58
C SER A 471 -10.84 -5.77 -4.12
N LEU A 472 -10.97 -5.28 -5.36
CA LEU A 472 -10.02 -4.33 -5.95
C LEU A 472 -10.22 -2.92 -5.38
N TRP A 473 -11.44 -2.59 -4.96
CA TRP A 473 -11.81 -1.26 -4.45
C TRP A 473 -11.01 -0.85 -3.21
N GLU A 474 -10.76 -1.80 -2.29
CA GLU A 474 -10.15 -1.57 -0.97
C GLU A 474 -8.79 -2.28 -0.82
N ASP A 475 -8.11 -2.57 -1.92
CA ASP A 475 -6.82 -3.28 -1.91
C ASP A 475 -5.62 -2.38 -1.59
N TYR A 476 -5.73 -1.47 -0.62
CA TYR A 476 -4.70 -0.44 -0.36
C TYR A 476 -3.31 -1.00 0.00
N ASN A 477 -3.25 -2.19 0.58
CA ASN A 477 -2.01 -2.85 0.98
C ASN A 477 -1.37 -3.71 -0.12
N ASN A 478 -1.91 -3.65 -1.35
CA ASN A 478 -1.47 -4.44 -2.50
C ASN A 478 -1.37 -5.94 -2.17
N SER A 479 -2.52 -6.57 -1.89
CA SER A 479 -2.58 -7.98 -1.47
C SER A 479 -2.25 -8.99 -2.58
N GLY A 480 -2.04 -8.53 -3.82
CA GLY A 480 -1.81 -9.38 -5.00
C GLY A 480 -3.05 -9.57 -5.88
N VAL A 481 -4.26 -9.27 -5.39
CA VAL A 481 -5.50 -9.43 -6.17
C VAL A 481 -5.53 -8.52 -7.40
N SER A 482 -4.88 -7.35 -7.32
CA SER A 482 -4.84 -6.36 -8.41
C SER A 482 -4.07 -6.86 -9.64
N TYR A 483 -2.98 -7.63 -9.48
CA TYR A 483 -2.24 -8.25 -10.58
C TYR A 483 -3.11 -9.25 -11.37
N SER A 484 -3.96 -10.01 -10.67
CA SER A 484 -4.76 -11.06 -11.28
C SER A 484 -6.13 -10.56 -11.73
N LYS A 485 -7.05 -10.32 -10.80
CA LYS A 485 -8.42 -9.85 -11.08
C LYS A 485 -8.41 -8.49 -11.79
N GLY A 486 -7.48 -7.60 -11.44
CA GLY A 486 -7.37 -6.28 -12.06
C GLY A 486 -6.95 -6.37 -13.53
N ALA A 487 -5.91 -7.16 -13.86
CA ALA A 487 -5.52 -7.39 -15.25
C ALA A 487 -6.63 -8.05 -16.07
N TRP A 488 -7.35 -9.01 -15.48
CA TRP A 488 -8.51 -9.64 -16.11
C TRP A 488 -9.62 -8.63 -16.41
N LEU A 489 -9.85 -7.63 -15.56
CA LEU A 489 -10.83 -6.58 -15.85
C LEU A 489 -10.43 -5.73 -17.06
N PHE A 490 -9.15 -5.36 -17.19
CA PHE A 490 -8.66 -4.70 -18.41
C PHE A 490 -8.83 -5.58 -19.65
N TYR A 491 -8.51 -6.88 -19.54
CA TYR A 491 -8.71 -7.83 -20.64
C TYR A 491 -10.18 -8.00 -21.04
N MET A 492 -11.10 -8.04 -20.07
CA MET A 492 -12.54 -8.09 -20.36
C MET A 492 -13.03 -6.78 -21.01
N LEU A 493 -12.51 -5.63 -20.58
CA LEU A 493 -12.78 -4.35 -21.24
C LEU A 493 -12.27 -4.35 -22.69
N GLU A 494 -11.09 -4.91 -22.96
CA GLU A 494 -10.57 -5.05 -24.32
C GLU A 494 -11.51 -5.90 -25.17
N ASN A 495 -11.98 -7.03 -24.65
CA ASN A 495 -12.93 -7.91 -25.36
C ASN A 495 -14.29 -7.24 -25.59
N GLN A 496 -14.75 -6.40 -24.66
CA GLN A 496 -16.05 -5.74 -24.78
C GLN A 496 -16.02 -4.51 -25.72
N LEU A 497 -14.90 -3.79 -25.78
CA LEU A 497 -14.78 -2.53 -26.50
C LEU A 497 -14.03 -2.67 -27.83
N GLY A 498 -13.17 -3.69 -27.94
CA GLY A 498 -12.11 -3.77 -28.93
C GLY A 498 -10.86 -3.00 -28.49
N ARG A 499 -9.69 -3.49 -28.92
CA ARG A 499 -8.37 -2.95 -28.56
C ARG A 499 -8.21 -1.46 -28.86
N GLU A 500 -8.70 -0.99 -30.01
CA GLU A 500 -8.57 0.41 -30.40
C GLU A 500 -9.30 1.38 -29.47
N LYS A 501 -10.55 1.05 -29.10
CA LYS A 501 -11.34 1.86 -28.17
C LYS A 501 -10.73 1.86 -26.77
N LEU A 502 -10.33 0.70 -26.26
CA LEU A 502 -9.65 0.65 -24.95
C LEU A 502 -8.33 1.45 -24.97
N SER A 503 -7.53 1.32 -26.03
CA SER A 503 -6.30 2.09 -26.21
C SER A 503 -6.57 3.59 -26.26
N SER A 504 -7.64 4.02 -26.95
CA SER A 504 -8.06 5.42 -26.98
C SER A 504 -8.49 5.93 -25.61
N ALA A 505 -9.31 5.16 -24.88
CA ALA A 505 -9.70 5.50 -23.51
C ALA A 505 -8.49 5.63 -22.58
N MET A 506 -7.52 4.72 -22.69
CA MET A 506 -6.29 4.77 -21.90
C MET A 506 -5.41 5.97 -22.26
N ARG A 507 -5.25 6.32 -23.55
CA ARG A 507 -4.56 7.55 -23.97
C ARG A 507 -5.19 8.79 -23.33
N SER A 508 -6.51 8.92 -23.43
CA SER A 508 -7.25 10.03 -22.84
C SER A 508 -7.09 10.05 -21.32
N PHE A 509 -7.20 8.90 -20.65
CA PHE A 509 -7.02 8.77 -19.21
C PHE A 509 -5.62 9.15 -18.74
N VAL A 510 -4.57 8.70 -19.44
CA VAL A 510 -3.17 9.02 -19.13
C VAL A 510 -2.92 10.51 -19.25
N SER A 511 -3.45 11.13 -20.31
CA SER A 511 -3.31 12.56 -20.60
C SER A 511 -4.22 13.49 -19.78
N SER A 512 -5.18 12.96 -19.01
CA SER A 512 -6.23 13.77 -18.37
C SER A 512 -5.72 14.65 -17.21
N GLY A 513 -4.53 14.37 -16.69
CA GLY A 513 -3.99 14.99 -15.47
C GLY A 513 -4.70 14.58 -14.18
N ARG A 514 -5.80 13.82 -14.25
CA ARG A 514 -6.56 13.30 -13.11
C ARG A 514 -6.73 11.79 -13.23
N GLN A 515 -5.85 11.03 -12.59
CA GLN A 515 -5.90 9.58 -12.63
C GLN A 515 -6.65 8.98 -11.42
N SER A 516 -7.96 9.24 -11.33
CA SER A 516 -8.84 8.60 -10.34
C SER A 516 -9.73 7.55 -11.00
N ILE A 517 -10.32 6.65 -10.21
CA ILE A 517 -11.25 5.64 -10.77
C ILE A 517 -12.43 6.28 -11.52
N ASP A 518 -12.94 7.41 -11.04
CA ASP A 518 -14.00 8.16 -11.74
C ASP A 518 -13.54 8.67 -13.11
N SER A 519 -12.30 9.13 -13.23
CA SER A 519 -11.76 9.58 -14.52
C SER A 519 -11.57 8.40 -15.46
N PHE A 520 -11.08 7.27 -14.95
CA PHE A 520 -10.95 6.05 -15.75
C PHE A 520 -12.30 5.60 -16.31
N ILE A 521 -13.32 5.49 -15.45
CA ILE A 521 -14.68 5.13 -15.88
C ILE A 521 -15.21 6.16 -16.88
N SER A 522 -15.00 7.46 -16.65
CA SER A 522 -15.44 8.51 -17.58
C SER A 522 -14.82 8.36 -18.96
N GLU A 523 -13.50 8.18 -19.07
CA GLU A 523 -12.82 8.04 -20.36
C GLU A 523 -13.19 6.73 -21.08
N VAL A 524 -13.35 5.63 -20.33
CA VAL A 524 -13.83 4.36 -20.88
C VAL A 524 -15.27 4.50 -21.39
N SER A 525 -16.17 5.13 -20.64
CA SER A 525 -17.56 5.38 -21.06
C SER A 525 -17.64 6.26 -22.31
N LYS A 526 -16.84 7.34 -22.37
CA LYS A 526 -16.75 8.21 -23.55
C LYS A 526 -16.32 7.42 -24.78
N SER A 527 -15.26 6.62 -24.66
CA SER A 527 -14.78 5.82 -25.79
C SER A 527 -15.75 4.68 -26.18
N ALA A 528 -16.53 4.17 -25.23
CA ALA A 528 -17.55 3.15 -25.47
C ALA A 528 -18.82 3.73 -26.13
N GLY A 529 -19.07 5.03 -26.00
CA GLY A 529 -20.32 5.68 -26.42
C GLY A 529 -21.51 5.36 -25.51
N LYS A 530 -21.27 4.81 -24.32
CA LYS A 530 -22.29 4.45 -23.33
C LYS A 530 -21.70 4.43 -21.92
N ASP A 531 -22.55 4.47 -20.90
CA ASP A 531 -22.08 4.34 -19.52
C ASP A 531 -21.56 2.92 -19.23
N MET A 532 -20.27 2.85 -18.89
CA MET A 532 -19.56 1.62 -18.54
C MET A 532 -19.45 1.40 -17.02
N ALA A 533 -19.90 2.34 -16.19
CA ALA A 533 -19.91 2.17 -14.74
C ALA A 533 -20.66 0.90 -14.27
N PRO A 534 -21.82 0.54 -14.85
CA PRO A 534 -22.53 -0.70 -14.49
C PRO A 534 -21.74 -1.98 -14.78
N PHE A 535 -20.84 -1.95 -15.77
CA PHE A 535 -19.92 -3.04 -16.04
C PHE A 535 -18.74 -3.03 -15.05
N ILE A 536 -18.07 -1.88 -14.90
CA ILE A 536 -16.79 -1.78 -14.19
C ILE A 536 -16.96 -1.92 -12.66
N LEU A 537 -17.94 -1.24 -12.07
CA LEU A 537 -18.03 -1.11 -10.62
C LEU A 537 -18.27 -2.44 -9.88
N PRO A 538 -19.11 -3.38 -10.36
CA PRO A 538 -19.26 -4.68 -9.72
C PRO A 538 -17.94 -5.46 -9.66
N TRP A 539 -17.15 -5.47 -10.74
CA TRP A 539 -15.85 -6.15 -10.76
C TRP A 539 -14.85 -5.54 -9.77
N LEU A 540 -14.90 -4.22 -9.56
CA LEU A 540 -14.02 -3.55 -8.60
C LEU A 540 -14.44 -3.78 -7.15
N LYS A 541 -15.74 -3.67 -6.86
CA LYS A 541 -16.28 -3.65 -5.49
C LYS A 541 -16.54 -5.05 -4.94
N SER A 542 -17.00 -5.98 -5.77
CA SER A 542 -17.27 -7.34 -5.31
C SER A 542 -15.98 -8.06 -4.93
N ARG A 543 -16.07 -8.85 -3.86
CA ARG A 543 -15.01 -9.77 -3.43
C ARG A 543 -15.08 -11.10 -4.18
N GLN A 544 -16.14 -11.34 -4.93
CA GLN A 544 -16.40 -12.59 -5.62
C GLN A 544 -16.11 -12.47 -7.13
N ILE A 545 -16.04 -13.61 -7.80
CA ILE A 545 -16.25 -13.75 -9.24
C ILE A 545 -17.65 -14.36 -9.50
N PRO A 546 -18.29 -14.10 -10.66
CA PRO A 546 -19.61 -14.64 -10.95
C PRO A 546 -19.57 -16.17 -11.02
N GLU A 547 -20.44 -16.81 -10.25
CA GLU A 547 -20.74 -18.24 -10.37
C GLU A 547 -21.96 -18.42 -11.29
N LEU A 548 -21.79 -19.23 -12.35
CA LEU A 548 -22.85 -19.50 -13.31
C LEU A 548 -23.35 -20.93 -13.17
N SER A 549 -24.66 -21.09 -13.12
CA SER A 549 -25.34 -22.38 -13.29
C SER A 549 -26.16 -22.36 -14.57
N ALA A 550 -26.07 -23.43 -15.36
CA ALA A 550 -26.83 -23.57 -16.59
C ALA A 550 -27.73 -24.81 -16.49
N THR A 551 -29.01 -24.62 -16.82
CA THR A 551 -29.97 -25.71 -16.91
C THR A 551 -30.57 -25.76 -18.31
N ARG A 552 -30.65 -26.96 -18.86
CA ARG A 552 -31.25 -27.20 -20.17
C ARG A 552 -32.65 -27.78 -20.01
N SER A 553 -33.59 -27.26 -20.78
CA SER A 553 -34.95 -27.79 -20.90
C SER A 553 -35.35 -27.95 -22.36
N ALA A 554 -36.52 -28.55 -22.62
CA ALA A 554 -37.09 -28.61 -23.97
C ALA A 554 -37.39 -27.21 -24.56
N LYS A 555 -37.52 -26.18 -23.72
CA LYS A 555 -37.82 -24.80 -24.13
C LYS A 555 -36.59 -23.92 -24.32
N GLY A 556 -35.38 -24.40 -23.96
CA GLY A 556 -34.15 -23.63 -24.09
C GLY A 556 -33.14 -23.87 -22.97
N ILE A 557 -32.11 -23.02 -22.95
CA ILE A 557 -31.05 -22.99 -21.92
C ILE A 557 -31.32 -21.79 -21.01
N THR A 558 -31.37 -22.04 -19.70
CA THR A 558 -31.45 -20.99 -18.67
C THR A 558 -30.11 -20.91 -17.96
N VAL A 559 -29.45 -19.76 -18.06
CA VAL A 559 -28.24 -19.46 -17.29
C VAL A 559 -28.63 -18.55 -16.12
N ARG A 560 -28.21 -18.92 -14.91
CA ARG A 560 -28.39 -18.13 -13.69
C ARG A 560 -27.02 -17.76 -13.13
N GLN A 561 -26.86 -16.50 -12.81
CA GLN A 561 -25.73 -16.01 -12.04
C GLN A 561 -26.10 -16.03 -10.55
N MET A 562 -25.18 -16.52 -9.73
CA MET A 562 -25.32 -16.59 -8.28
C MET A 562 -24.43 -15.54 -7.61
N GLY A 563 -24.89 -14.97 -6.49
CA GLY A 563 -24.13 -14.00 -5.71
C GLY A 563 -24.32 -12.56 -6.18
N ASP A 564 -23.24 -11.77 -6.11
CA ASP A 564 -23.23 -10.39 -6.60
C ASP A 564 -23.52 -10.34 -8.11
N VAL A 565 -24.20 -9.27 -8.56
CA VAL A 565 -24.59 -9.12 -9.96
C VAL A 565 -23.48 -8.46 -10.77
N PHE A 566 -23.01 -9.16 -11.80
CA PHE A 566 -22.03 -8.73 -12.78
C PHE A 566 -22.69 -8.65 -14.16
N ILE A 567 -22.36 -7.59 -14.89
CA ILE A 567 -22.71 -7.42 -16.30
C ILE A 567 -21.50 -7.85 -17.12
N PHE A 568 -21.67 -8.80 -18.03
CA PHE A 568 -20.65 -9.21 -19.01
C PHE A 568 -21.30 -9.96 -20.18
N ASN A 569 -20.62 -10.02 -21.31
CA ASN A 569 -21.08 -10.80 -22.46
C ASN A 569 -20.84 -12.29 -22.19
N LEU A 570 -21.85 -13.13 -22.39
CA LEU A 570 -21.75 -14.57 -22.25
C LEU A 570 -21.99 -15.23 -23.60
N GLU A 571 -20.93 -15.65 -24.26
CA GLU A 571 -21.05 -16.44 -25.49
C GLU A 571 -21.50 -17.87 -25.17
N ILE A 572 -22.55 -18.32 -25.83
CA ILE A 572 -23.09 -19.68 -25.73
C ILE A 572 -22.97 -20.35 -27.09
N ILE A 573 -22.18 -21.42 -27.14
CA ILE A 573 -22.01 -22.26 -28.33
C ILE A 573 -22.83 -23.54 -28.15
N ILE A 574 -23.82 -23.74 -29.02
CA ILE A 574 -24.69 -24.92 -29.04
C ILE A 574 -24.22 -25.86 -30.16
N SER A 575 -23.60 -26.97 -29.80
CA SER A 575 -23.24 -28.03 -30.75
C SER A 575 -24.43 -28.94 -31.07
N LEU A 576 -24.77 -29.07 -32.34
CA LEU A 576 -25.86 -29.90 -32.85
C LEU A 576 -25.36 -31.31 -33.21
N LYS A 577 -26.27 -32.29 -33.21
CA LYS A 577 -25.94 -33.70 -33.50
C LYS A 577 -25.36 -33.93 -34.90
N ASN A 578 -25.67 -33.06 -35.84
CA ASN A 578 -25.14 -33.10 -37.21
C ASN A 578 -23.72 -32.53 -37.34
N GLY A 579 -23.07 -32.18 -36.23
CA GLY A 579 -21.72 -31.61 -36.21
C GLY A 579 -21.65 -30.10 -36.43
N THR A 580 -22.78 -29.42 -36.66
CA THR A 580 -22.83 -27.96 -36.80
C THR A 580 -22.97 -27.27 -35.44
N SER A 581 -22.61 -26.00 -35.35
CA SER A 581 -22.74 -25.19 -34.12
C SER A 581 -23.51 -23.91 -34.37
N VAL A 582 -24.31 -23.51 -33.38
CA VAL A 582 -24.98 -22.20 -33.35
C VAL A 582 -24.42 -21.41 -32.18
N THR A 583 -23.99 -20.18 -32.44
CA THR A 583 -23.46 -19.26 -31.43
C THR A 583 -24.46 -18.15 -31.14
N THR A 584 -24.68 -17.84 -29.87
CA THR A 584 -25.47 -16.69 -29.41
C THR A 584 -24.73 -15.98 -28.28
N THR A 585 -24.96 -14.69 -28.09
CA THR A 585 -24.33 -13.86 -27.04
C THR A 585 -25.37 -13.20 -26.15
#